data_AF-M2Y9U4-F1
#
_entry.id   AF-M2Y9U4-F1
#
_cell.length_a   1.000
_cell.length_b   1.000
_cell.length_c   1.000
_cell.angle_alpha   90.00
_cell.angle_beta   90.00
_cell.angle_gamma   90.00
#
_symmetry.space_group_name_H-M   'P 1'
#
loop_
_entity.id
_entity.type
_entity.pdbx_description
1 polymer ?
#
loop_
_entity_poly.entity_id
_entity_poly.type
_entity_poly.pdbx_seq_one_letter_code
_entity_poly.pdbx_strand_id
1 'polypeptide(L)'
;MSASPPSLTAILGLDLSVDIVDIGANPIDGDPPYKGLLQCGAARLVGFEPNPGALARLNRAKGPSETYLPYAVGDGGRHTLNLCQAEGMTSLLTPNRTFFQYFHGFSDWARVVRKMEVDTVRLDDVEQIRRLDYLKIDIQGGELTVFKNAPRRLAECLVIQTEVEFLPLYEGQPLFSEVEMHLRALGFVFHRFWPLRTRVIKPMLIDNDPYKGLSQVVDGDAVFVRDFTRFELLDSAQLLKLALVMHDVYRSFDVALRALLTHDRRENTSYVQRYLGGGAVAAGAGSNP
;
A
#
# COMPACT_ATOMS: atom_id res chain seq x y z
N MET A 1 9.39 -11.41 -23.85
CA MET A 1 8.87 -10.24 -23.10
C MET A 1 7.41 -10.08 -23.54
N SER A 2 6.43 -10.47 -22.71
CA SER A 2 5.04 -10.15 -23.07
C SER A 2 4.86 -8.64 -22.88
N ALA A 3 4.21 -7.97 -23.83
CA ALA A 3 3.82 -6.58 -23.67
C ALA A 3 2.99 -6.43 -22.38
N SER A 4 3.15 -5.31 -21.67
CA SER A 4 2.26 -4.98 -20.55
C SER A 4 0.82 -4.90 -21.07
N PRO A 5 -0.17 -5.41 -20.30
CA PRO A 5 -1.56 -5.28 -20.69
C PRO A 5 -1.94 -3.79 -20.85
N PRO A 6 -2.88 -3.46 -21.75
CA PRO A 6 -3.39 -2.09 -21.85
C PRO A 6 -4.08 -1.69 -20.54
N SER A 7 -3.99 -0.40 -20.17
CA SER A 7 -4.67 0.13 -18.98
C SER A 7 -6.18 -0.10 -19.04
N LEU A 8 -6.83 -0.32 -17.89
CA LEU A 8 -8.27 -0.49 -17.82
C LEU A 8 -9.04 0.70 -18.42
N THR A 9 -8.54 1.93 -18.23
CA THR A 9 -9.16 3.14 -18.82
C THR A 9 -9.22 3.07 -20.34
N ALA A 10 -8.14 2.59 -20.97
CA ALA A 10 -8.07 2.37 -22.41
C ALA A 10 -9.00 1.23 -22.87
N ILE A 11 -9.05 0.12 -22.12
CA ILE A 11 -9.93 -1.02 -22.43
C ILE A 11 -11.41 -0.60 -22.41
N LEU A 12 -11.81 0.19 -21.41
CA LEU A 12 -13.21 0.57 -21.22
C LEU A 12 -13.60 1.84 -22.00
N GLY A 13 -12.62 2.64 -22.43
CA GLY A 13 -12.84 3.94 -23.04
C GLY A 13 -13.36 4.96 -22.03
N LEU A 14 -12.79 4.97 -20.82
CA LEU A 14 -13.21 5.84 -19.70
C LEU A 14 -12.08 6.74 -19.25
N ASP A 15 -12.45 7.96 -18.84
CA ASP A 15 -11.56 8.84 -18.07
C ASP A 15 -11.83 8.61 -16.58
N LEU A 16 -10.86 7.98 -15.89
CA LEU A 16 -10.94 7.65 -14.47
C LEU A 16 -9.68 8.13 -13.78
N SER A 17 -9.85 8.64 -12.56
CA SER A 17 -8.74 9.09 -11.71
C SER A 17 -8.88 8.52 -10.31
N VAL A 18 -7.81 7.89 -9.82
CA VAL A 18 -7.70 7.35 -8.46
C VAL A 18 -7.03 8.38 -7.56
N ASP A 19 -7.64 8.68 -6.41
CA ASP A 19 -7.04 9.50 -5.37
C ASP A 19 -6.18 8.61 -4.46
N ILE A 20 -4.86 8.81 -4.54
CA ILE A 20 -3.84 8.02 -3.86
C ILE A 20 -3.28 8.82 -2.70
N VAL A 21 -3.09 8.13 -1.57
CA VAL A 21 -2.27 8.62 -0.48
C VAL A 21 -1.07 7.69 -0.29
N ASP A 22 0.12 8.27 -0.18
CA ASP A 22 1.36 7.54 0.12
C ASP A 22 2.00 8.07 1.41
N ILE A 23 2.00 7.27 2.46
CA ILE A 23 2.58 7.60 3.75
C ILE A 23 3.95 6.91 3.86
N GLY A 24 5.02 7.69 4.02
CA GLY A 24 6.38 7.18 3.87
C GLY A 24 6.79 7.12 2.40
N ALA A 25 6.73 8.28 1.73
CA ALA A 25 6.97 8.40 0.30
C ALA A 25 8.47 8.45 -0.07
N ASN A 26 9.39 8.04 0.80
CA ASN A 26 10.82 8.17 0.58
C ASN A 26 11.24 7.47 -0.72
N PRO A 27 11.86 8.17 -1.70
CA PRO A 27 12.21 7.58 -2.98
C PRO A 27 13.53 6.78 -2.91
N ILE A 28 13.59 5.78 -2.02
CA ILE A 28 14.77 4.90 -1.84
C ILE A 28 14.53 3.47 -2.36
N ASP A 29 13.28 3.03 -2.43
CA ASP A 29 12.91 1.65 -2.81
C ASP A 29 12.50 1.50 -4.29
N GLY A 30 12.95 2.42 -5.13
CA GLY A 30 12.61 2.47 -6.54
C GLY A 30 11.23 3.08 -6.80
N ASP A 31 10.57 2.58 -7.84
CA ASP A 31 9.30 3.15 -8.30
C ASP A 31 8.12 2.61 -7.46
N PRO A 32 7.24 3.48 -6.94
CA PRO A 32 6.08 3.03 -6.20
C PRO A 32 5.11 2.27 -7.14
N PRO A 33 4.34 1.30 -6.63
CA PRO A 33 3.46 0.47 -7.45
C PRO A 33 2.47 1.26 -8.31
N TYR A 34 2.02 2.42 -7.84
CA TYR A 34 1.07 3.29 -8.55
C TYR A 34 1.70 4.20 -9.62
N LYS A 35 3.02 4.18 -9.82
CA LYS A 35 3.69 5.12 -10.75
C LYS A 35 3.09 5.10 -12.15
N GLY A 36 2.69 3.92 -12.64
CA GLY A 36 2.04 3.79 -13.95
C GLY A 36 0.74 4.61 -14.06
N LEU A 37 -0.07 4.66 -12.99
CA LEU A 37 -1.31 5.45 -12.96
C LEU A 37 -1.02 6.96 -13.01
N LEU A 38 0.04 7.43 -12.35
CA LEU A 38 0.45 8.84 -12.43
C LEU A 38 0.94 9.20 -13.84
N GLN A 39 1.74 8.32 -14.46
CA GLN A 39 2.29 8.55 -15.79
C GLN A 39 1.22 8.63 -16.89
N CYS A 40 0.13 7.89 -16.77
CA CYS A 40 -0.99 7.95 -17.71
C CYS A 40 -2.09 8.95 -17.31
N GLY A 41 -1.89 9.74 -16.25
CA GLY A 41 -2.85 10.76 -15.80
C GLY A 41 -4.08 10.20 -15.07
N ALA A 42 -4.12 8.91 -14.77
CA ALA A 42 -5.23 8.23 -14.09
C ALA A 42 -5.10 8.25 -12.55
N ALA A 43 -4.28 9.12 -11.98
CA ALA A 43 -4.16 9.29 -10.54
C ALA A 43 -3.85 10.73 -10.11
N ARG A 44 -4.24 11.04 -8.87
CA ARG A 44 -3.77 12.19 -8.07
C ARG A 44 -3.15 11.67 -6.78
N LEU A 45 -2.04 12.27 -6.35
CA LEU A 45 -1.27 11.81 -5.20
C LEU A 45 -1.17 12.89 -4.12
N VAL A 46 -1.42 12.50 -2.88
CA VAL A 46 -0.94 13.19 -1.68
C VAL A 46 0.06 12.28 -0.94
N GLY A 47 1.34 12.61 -1.03
CA GLY A 47 2.42 11.89 -0.36
C GLY A 47 2.89 12.57 0.92
N PHE A 48 3.40 11.81 1.89
CA PHE A 48 3.93 12.29 3.16
C PHE A 48 5.39 11.86 3.32
N GLU A 49 6.26 12.84 3.55
CA GLU A 49 7.69 12.62 3.78
C GLU A 49 8.23 13.68 4.75
N PRO A 50 8.47 13.35 6.04
CA PRO A 50 8.98 14.31 7.02
C PRO A 50 10.48 14.60 6.88
N ASN A 51 11.27 13.76 6.19
CA ASN A 51 12.68 14.01 5.96
C ASN A 51 12.87 15.14 4.92
N PRO A 52 13.47 16.29 5.29
CA PRO A 52 13.58 17.43 4.39
C PRO A 52 14.37 17.14 3.10
N GLY A 53 15.38 16.26 3.18
CA GLY A 53 16.19 15.86 2.03
C GLY A 53 15.40 15.01 1.04
N ALA A 54 14.70 13.99 1.54
CA ALA A 54 13.82 13.14 0.74
C ALA A 54 12.67 13.95 0.13
N LEU A 55 12.00 14.78 0.93
CA LEU A 55 10.95 15.68 0.49
C LEU A 55 11.41 16.64 -0.62
N ALA A 56 12.63 17.16 -0.52
CA ALA A 56 13.19 18.01 -1.56
C ALA A 56 13.47 17.23 -2.86
N ARG A 57 13.87 15.95 -2.79
CA ARG A 57 13.98 15.08 -3.98
C ARG A 57 12.62 14.86 -4.62
N LEU A 58 11.61 14.52 -3.83
CA LEU A 58 10.23 14.32 -4.29
C LEU A 58 9.68 15.57 -4.98
N ASN A 59 9.80 16.74 -4.35
CA ASN A 59 9.30 17.99 -4.93
C ASN A 59 10.02 18.43 -6.21
N ARG A 60 11.27 17.99 -6.43
CA ARG A 60 11.97 18.23 -7.70
C ARG A 60 11.51 17.28 -8.82
N ALA A 61 11.08 16.06 -8.47
CA ALA A 61 10.73 15.02 -9.43
C ALA A 61 9.22 14.94 -9.74
N LYS A 62 8.37 15.53 -8.88
CA LYS A 62 6.92 15.38 -8.95
C LYS A 62 6.30 15.91 -10.24
N GLY A 63 5.26 15.23 -10.72
CA GLY A 63 4.36 15.68 -11.77
C GLY A 63 3.28 16.65 -11.28
N PRO A 64 2.40 17.13 -12.17
CA PRO A 64 1.37 18.12 -11.86
C PRO A 64 0.27 17.61 -10.94
N SER A 65 0.06 16.29 -10.87
CA SER A 65 -0.98 15.64 -10.06
C SER A 65 -0.47 15.18 -8.69
N GLU A 66 0.72 15.60 -8.29
CA GLU A 66 1.41 15.13 -7.09
C GLU A 66 1.62 16.27 -6.09
N THR A 67 1.26 16.03 -4.83
CA THR A 67 1.51 16.92 -3.70
C THR A 67 2.23 16.16 -2.61
N TYR A 68 3.37 16.67 -2.14
CA TYR A 68 4.13 16.06 -1.05
C TYR A 68 4.14 16.98 0.17
N LEU A 69 3.79 16.42 1.33
CA LEU A 69 3.63 17.12 2.59
C LEU A 69 4.76 16.76 3.57
N PRO A 70 5.28 17.73 4.35
CA PRO A 70 6.40 17.53 5.27
C PRO A 70 6.00 16.89 6.61
N TYR A 71 4.91 16.11 6.66
CA TYR A 71 4.35 15.62 7.91
C TYR A 71 4.68 14.15 8.14
N ALA A 72 4.99 13.79 9.38
CA ALA A 72 4.87 12.42 9.85
C ALA A 72 3.40 12.14 10.16
N VAL A 73 2.87 11.00 9.71
CA VAL A 73 1.47 10.62 9.98
C VAL A 73 1.43 9.65 11.16
N GLY A 74 0.52 9.87 12.10
CA GLY A 74 0.43 9.11 13.35
C GLY A 74 -0.87 9.37 14.09
N ASP A 75 -0.77 9.50 15.42
CA ASP A 75 -1.92 9.74 16.31
C ASP A 75 -2.23 11.23 16.54
N GLY A 76 -1.45 12.16 15.97
CA GLY A 76 -1.58 13.60 16.21
C GLY A 76 -0.75 14.11 17.39
N GLY A 77 -0.02 13.21 18.05
CA GLY A 77 0.85 13.52 19.18
C GLY A 77 2.29 13.79 18.77
N ARG A 78 3.09 14.15 19.78
CA ARG A 78 4.53 14.37 19.67
C ARG A 78 5.28 13.10 20.05
N HIS A 79 6.23 12.70 19.21
CA HIS A 79 6.99 11.46 19.34
C HIS A 79 8.48 11.67 19.09
N THR A 80 9.30 10.75 19.59
CA THR A 80 10.72 10.69 19.26
C THR A 80 10.94 9.82 18.00
N LEU A 81 11.42 10.43 16.93
CA LEU A 81 11.89 9.74 15.73
C LEU A 81 13.33 9.25 15.90
N ASN A 82 13.53 7.94 15.72
CA ASN A 82 14.85 7.30 15.73
C ASN A 82 15.41 7.30 14.30
N LEU A 83 16.26 8.27 13.97
CA LEU A 83 16.96 8.30 12.68
C LEU A 83 18.06 7.25 12.70
N CYS A 84 17.91 6.23 11.86
CA CYS A 84 18.84 5.11 11.75
C CYS A 84 19.88 5.32 10.64
N GLN A 85 20.91 4.49 10.64
CA GLN A 85 21.98 4.53 9.64
C GLN A 85 21.46 4.28 8.22
N ALA A 86 20.53 3.34 8.06
CA ALA A 86 19.77 3.17 6.83
C ALA A 86 18.48 4.00 6.91
N GLU A 87 18.19 4.79 5.86
CA GLU A 87 16.97 5.62 5.81
C GLU A 87 15.71 4.77 6.00
N GLY A 88 15.65 3.60 5.35
CA GLY A 88 14.55 2.64 5.47
C GLY A 88 14.44 1.90 6.82
N MET A 89 15.28 2.21 7.82
CA MET A 89 15.12 1.69 9.19
C MET A 89 14.73 2.80 10.19
N THR A 90 14.38 3.98 9.68
CA THR A 90 13.97 5.12 10.52
C THR A 90 12.52 4.92 10.96
N SER A 91 12.29 4.96 12.28
CA SER A 91 10.96 4.71 12.86
C SER A 91 10.73 5.54 14.12
N LEU A 92 9.46 5.76 14.46
CA LEU A 92 9.06 6.25 15.79
C LEU A 92 9.28 5.18 16.87
N LEU A 93 9.37 3.91 16.48
CA LEU A 93 9.64 2.81 17.39
C LEU A 93 11.14 2.62 17.62
N THR A 94 11.50 2.08 18.78
CA THR A 94 12.89 1.80 19.14
C THR A 94 13.35 0.52 18.44
N PRO A 95 14.49 0.50 17.71
CA PRO A 95 14.96 -0.71 17.06
C PRO A 95 15.31 -1.83 18.05
N ASN A 96 14.86 -3.06 17.79
CA ASN A 96 15.01 -4.21 18.68
C ASN A 96 16.41 -4.84 18.55
N ARG A 97 17.39 -4.23 19.20
CA ARG A 97 18.81 -4.63 19.12
C ARG A 97 19.06 -6.08 19.55
N THR A 98 18.33 -6.57 20.55
CA THR A 98 18.45 -7.95 21.03
C THR A 98 18.00 -8.94 19.96
N PHE A 99 17.03 -8.58 19.12
CA PHE A 99 16.57 -9.42 18.03
C PHE A 99 17.53 -9.39 16.83
N PHE A 100 18.12 -8.24 16.51
CA PHE A 100 19.02 -8.10 15.37
C PHE A 100 20.28 -8.95 15.42
N GLN A 101 20.66 -9.48 16.59
CA GLN A 101 21.79 -10.39 16.68
C GLN A 101 21.59 -11.66 15.82
N TYR A 102 20.34 -12.08 15.58
CA TYR A 102 20.00 -13.29 14.82
C TYR A 102 20.04 -13.14 13.30
N PHE A 103 20.13 -11.90 12.78
CA PHE A 103 20.15 -11.64 11.34
C PHE A 103 21.36 -10.80 10.94
N HIS A 104 21.79 -10.92 9.69
CA HIS A 104 22.89 -10.14 9.14
C HIS A 104 22.44 -8.70 8.82
N GLY A 105 23.35 -7.74 8.93
CA GLY A 105 23.13 -6.34 8.54
C GLY A 105 22.28 -5.49 9.49
N PHE A 106 21.19 -6.02 10.07
CA PHE A 106 20.23 -5.23 10.86
C PHE A 106 20.85 -4.43 12.01
N SER A 107 21.87 -4.97 12.69
CA SER A 107 22.55 -4.25 13.78
C SER A 107 23.22 -2.95 13.29
N ASP A 108 23.73 -2.94 12.06
CA ASP A 108 24.36 -1.77 11.46
C ASP A 108 23.33 -0.84 10.83
N TRP A 109 22.37 -1.39 10.08
CA TRP A 109 21.31 -0.62 9.41
C TRP A 109 20.41 0.12 10.39
N ALA A 110 20.03 -0.54 11.49
CA ALA A 110 19.15 -0.01 12.52
C ALA A 110 19.89 0.78 13.61
N ARG A 111 21.19 1.05 13.43
CA ARG A 111 21.96 1.84 14.38
C ARG A 111 21.43 3.27 14.37
N VAL A 112 20.77 3.66 15.46
CA VAL A 112 20.31 5.05 15.67
C VAL A 112 21.50 6.00 15.64
N VAL A 113 21.53 6.89 14.64
CA VAL A 113 22.54 7.93 14.47
C VAL A 113 22.12 9.25 15.10
N ARG A 114 20.81 9.50 15.21
CA ARG A 114 20.23 10.70 15.81
C ARG A 114 18.80 10.44 16.29
N LYS A 115 18.40 11.11 17.36
CA LYS A 115 16.99 11.20 17.78
C LYS A 115 16.47 12.61 17.54
N MET A 116 15.21 12.71 17.14
CA MET A 116 14.56 14.00 16.86
C MET A 116 13.11 13.95 17.32
N GLU A 117 12.66 15.01 17.97
CA GLU A 117 11.24 15.16 18.29
C GLU A 117 10.47 15.59 17.04
N VAL A 118 9.37 14.90 16.76
CA VAL A 118 8.48 15.19 15.63
C VAL A 118 7.03 15.24 16.11
N ASP A 119 6.29 16.21 15.59
CA ASP A 119 4.83 16.23 15.73
C ASP A 119 4.23 15.41 14.58
N THR A 120 3.31 14.52 14.92
CA THR A 120 2.56 13.74 13.91
C THR A 120 1.22 14.40 13.62
N VAL A 121 0.68 14.13 12.43
CA VAL A 121 -0.69 14.49 12.07
C VAL A 121 -1.55 13.24 11.97
N ARG A 122 -2.83 13.33 12.35
CA ARG A 122 -3.79 12.27 12.03
C ARG A 122 -4.18 12.38 10.57
N LEU A 123 -4.24 11.24 9.88
CA LEU A 123 -4.61 11.20 8.46
C LEU A 123 -5.99 11.82 8.19
N ASP A 124 -6.93 11.64 9.12
CA ASP A 124 -8.27 12.22 9.06
C ASP A 124 -8.25 13.75 9.07
N ASP A 125 -7.22 14.37 9.65
CA ASP A 125 -7.17 15.82 9.89
C ASP A 125 -6.41 16.57 8.77
N VAL A 126 -5.94 15.86 7.73
CA VAL A 126 -5.23 16.47 6.58
C VAL A 126 -6.22 16.92 5.50
N GLU A 127 -6.31 18.23 5.31
CA GLU A 127 -7.27 18.88 4.37
C GLU A 127 -6.93 18.65 2.89
N GLN A 128 -5.65 18.47 2.57
CA GLN A 128 -5.17 18.22 1.21
C GLN A 128 -5.69 16.88 0.66
N ILE A 129 -6.01 15.93 1.55
CA ILE A 129 -6.65 14.68 1.16
C ILE A 129 -8.13 14.99 0.90
N ARG A 130 -8.54 15.01 -0.36
CA ARG A 130 -9.96 15.19 -0.70
C ARG A 130 -10.73 13.88 -0.65
N ARG A 131 -10.09 12.80 -1.09
CA ARG A 131 -10.60 11.43 -1.09
C ARG A 131 -9.45 10.47 -0.90
N LEU A 132 -9.73 9.28 -0.38
CA LEU A 132 -8.78 8.19 -0.32
C LEU A 132 -9.35 6.96 -1.02
N ASP A 133 -8.89 6.64 -2.23
CA ASP A 133 -9.26 5.41 -2.93
C ASP A 133 -8.19 4.32 -2.71
N TYR A 134 -6.91 4.70 -2.79
CA TYR A 134 -5.78 3.78 -2.63
C TYR A 134 -4.76 4.34 -1.63
N LEU A 135 -4.48 3.58 -0.57
CA LEU A 135 -3.46 3.91 0.42
C LEU A 135 -2.21 3.04 0.21
N LYS A 136 -1.05 3.67 0.05
CA LYS A 136 0.26 3.05 0.35
C LYS A 136 0.73 3.59 1.70
N ILE A 137 1.21 2.71 2.57
CA ILE A 137 1.86 3.10 3.82
C ILE A 137 3.07 2.19 4.11
N ASP A 138 4.21 2.81 4.38
CA ASP A 138 5.44 2.16 4.80
C ASP A 138 6.19 3.13 5.70
N ILE A 139 6.01 2.97 7.02
CA ILE A 139 6.60 3.83 8.04
C ILE A 139 7.23 3.03 9.17
N GLN A 140 7.67 1.81 8.86
CA GLN A 140 8.54 1.00 9.71
C GLN A 140 7.93 0.69 11.10
N GLY A 141 6.72 0.13 11.12
CA GLY A 141 6.03 -0.36 12.32
C GLY A 141 4.98 0.60 12.92
N GLY A 142 4.81 1.79 12.35
CA GLY A 142 3.81 2.79 12.78
C GLY A 142 2.41 2.59 12.19
N GLU A 143 2.22 1.61 11.31
CA GLU A 143 1.05 1.44 10.44
C GLU A 143 -0.24 1.32 11.25
N LEU A 144 -0.25 0.45 12.26
CA LEU A 144 -1.44 0.21 13.08
C LEU A 144 -1.88 1.47 13.86
N THR A 145 -0.92 2.31 14.27
CA THR A 145 -1.23 3.59 14.94
C THR A 145 -1.92 4.54 13.98
N VAL A 146 -1.44 4.64 12.73
CA VAL A 146 -2.10 5.43 11.70
C VAL A 146 -3.51 4.90 11.44
N PHE A 147 -3.68 3.58 11.29
CA PHE A 147 -4.99 3.00 10.99
C PHE A 147 -6.02 3.27 12.09
N LYS A 148 -5.64 3.09 13.36
CA LYS A 148 -6.51 3.36 14.52
C LYS A 148 -6.95 4.82 14.62
N ASN A 149 -6.17 5.75 14.06
CA ASN A 149 -6.42 7.19 14.13
C ASN A 149 -6.98 7.80 12.83
N ALA A 150 -7.26 6.97 11.82
CA ALA A 150 -7.77 7.39 10.51
C ALA A 150 -9.12 6.74 10.09
N PRO A 151 -10.08 6.50 11.00
CA PRO A 151 -11.29 5.74 10.66
C PRO A 151 -12.12 6.39 9.54
N ARG A 152 -12.16 7.72 9.42
CA ARG A 152 -12.96 8.37 8.37
C ARG A 152 -12.33 8.16 6.99
N ARG A 153 -11.03 8.37 6.85
CA ARG A 153 -10.32 8.15 5.58
C ARG A 153 -10.31 6.69 5.18
N LEU A 154 -10.10 5.78 6.14
CA LEU A 154 -10.14 4.35 5.87
C LEU A 154 -11.53 3.85 5.48
N ALA A 155 -12.62 4.53 5.86
CA ALA A 155 -13.96 4.20 5.38
C ALA A 155 -14.14 4.44 3.88
N GLU A 156 -13.41 5.39 3.29
CA GLU A 156 -13.44 5.68 1.84
C GLU A 156 -12.54 4.73 1.04
N CYS A 157 -11.45 4.28 1.66
CA CYS A 157 -10.38 3.53 1.03
C CYS A 157 -10.85 2.19 0.45
N LEU A 158 -10.37 1.86 -0.75
CA LEU A 158 -10.74 0.67 -1.53
C LEU A 158 -9.64 -0.40 -1.51
N VAL A 159 -8.38 0.04 -1.53
CA VAL A 159 -7.19 -0.81 -1.56
C VAL A 159 -6.14 -0.21 -0.63
N ILE A 160 -5.44 -1.06 0.12
CA ILE A 160 -4.32 -0.67 0.99
C ILE A 160 -3.13 -1.55 0.64
N GLN A 161 -1.97 -0.96 0.40
CA GLN A 161 -0.69 -1.65 0.50
C GLN A 161 0.05 -1.12 1.72
N THR A 162 0.40 -2.03 2.61
CA THR A 162 1.06 -1.70 3.88
C THR A 162 2.24 -2.63 4.08
N GLU A 163 3.37 -2.10 4.57
CA GLU A 163 4.39 -2.96 5.16
C GLU A 163 3.81 -3.64 6.41
N VAL A 164 4.18 -4.90 6.61
CA VAL A 164 3.82 -5.72 7.78
C VAL A 164 4.98 -6.62 8.16
N GLU A 165 5.13 -6.84 9.46
CA GLU A 165 6.22 -7.63 10.00
C GLU A 165 5.73 -8.94 10.61
N PHE A 166 6.54 -9.98 10.45
CA PHE A 166 6.34 -11.30 11.06
C PHE A 166 7.25 -11.52 12.26
N LEU A 167 8.24 -10.63 12.42
CA LEU A 167 9.20 -10.63 13.50
C LEU A 167 9.37 -9.19 14.03
N PRO A 168 9.56 -8.98 15.33
CA PRO A 168 9.56 -7.64 15.93
C PRO A 168 10.91 -6.93 15.68
N LEU A 169 11.04 -6.28 14.52
CA LEU A 169 12.20 -5.46 14.17
C LEU A 169 12.32 -4.25 15.10
N TYR A 170 11.20 -3.75 15.61
CA TYR A 170 11.16 -2.71 16.63
C TYR A 170 10.49 -3.21 17.92
N GLU A 171 10.83 -2.58 19.04
CA GLU A 171 10.26 -2.89 20.36
C GLU A 171 8.77 -2.53 20.39
N GLY A 172 7.92 -3.50 20.76
CA GLY A 172 6.47 -3.30 20.84
C GLY A 172 5.77 -3.12 19.50
N GLN A 173 6.46 -3.42 18.39
CA GLN A 173 5.90 -3.36 17.04
C GLN A 173 4.73 -4.33 16.87
N PRO A 174 3.57 -3.85 16.39
CA PRO A 174 2.48 -4.73 15.97
C PRO A 174 2.91 -5.62 14.81
N LEU A 175 2.59 -6.91 14.88
CA LEU A 175 2.89 -7.84 13.78
C LEU A 175 1.72 -7.95 12.80
N PHE A 176 1.95 -8.65 11.68
CA PHE A 176 0.97 -8.89 10.62
C PHE A 176 -0.40 -9.27 11.15
N SER A 177 -0.49 -10.18 12.14
CA SER A 177 -1.77 -10.61 12.69
C SER A 177 -2.58 -9.48 13.32
N GLU A 178 -1.93 -8.53 13.99
CA GLU A 178 -2.61 -7.39 14.62
C GLU A 178 -3.07 -6.36 13.59
N VAL A 179 -2.22 -6.09 12.58
CA VAL A 179 -2.56 -5.23 11.45
C VAL A 179 -3.72 -5.81 10.64
N GLU A 180 -3.61 -7.09 10.29
CA GLU A 180 -4.62 -7.83 9.52
C GLU A 180 -5.96 -7.87 10.25
N MET A 181 -5.97 -8.20 11.55
CA MET A 181 -7.20 -8.21 12.35
C MET A 181 -7.88 -6.84 12.37
N HIS A 182 -7.11 -5.76 12.48
CA HIS A 182 -7.63 -4.41 12.47
C HIS A 182 -8.24 -4.04 11.11
N LEU A 183 -7.52 -4.28 10.01
CA LEU A 183 -8.02 -3.99 8.66
C LEU A 183 -9.22 -4.87 8.30
N ARG A 184 -9.25 -6.13 8.74
CA ARG A 184 -10.39 -7.02 8.59
C ARG A 184 -11.64 -6.47 9.28
N ALA A 185 -11.50 -5.95 10.51
CA ALA A 185 -12.60 -5.32 11.22
C ALA A 185 -13.17 -4.09 10.48
N LEU A 186 -12.35 -3.44 9.64
CA LEU A 186 -12.76 -2.32 8.78
C LEU A 186 -13.37 -2.77 7.43
N GLY A 187 -13.52 -4.07 7.19
CA GLY A 187 -14.13 -4.61 5.97
C GLY A 187 -13.17 -4.79 4.79
N PHE A 188 -11.86 -4.87 5.08
CA PHE A 188 -10.87 -5.32 4.11
C PHE A 188 -10.63 -6.83 4.22
N VAL A 189 -10.16 -7.44 3.14
CA VAL A 189 -9.64 -8.81 3.12
C VAL A 189 -8.19 -8.76 2.69
N PHE A 190 -7.35 -9.57 3.34
CA PHE A 190 -5.99 -9.78 2.86
C PHE A 190 -6.05 -10.41 1.46
N HIS A 191 -5.40 -9.77 0.49
CA HIS A 191 -5.38 -10.22 -0.90
C HIS A 191 -4.13 -11.06 -1.19
N ARG A 192 -2.94 -10.49 -0.96
CA ARG A 192 -1.65 -11.16 -1.17
C ARG A 192 -0.48 -10.35 -0.60
N PHE A 193 0.70 -10.96 -0.57
CA PHE A 193 1.96 -10.22 -0.43
C PHE A 193 2.50 -9.75 -1.79
N TRP A 194 3.21 -8.62 -1.79
CA TRP A 194 3.75 -7.99 -3.00
C TRP A 194 4.97 -7.09 -2.69
N PRO A 195 6.11 -7.62 -2.19
CA PRO A 195 6.48 -9.02 -2.00
C PRO A 195 6.40 -9.51 -0.54
N LEU A 196 6.59 -10.82 -0.32
CA LEU A 196 6.94 -11.39 0.99
C LEU A 196 8.45 -11.57 1.05
N ARG A 197 9.10 -11.07 2.11
CA ARG A 197 10.56 -11.05 2.21
C ARG A 197 11.03 -12.02 3.28
N THR A 198 12.06 -12.79 2.93
CA THR A 198 12.73 -13.71 3.85
C THR A 198 14.17 -13.25 4.07
N ARG A 199 14.76 -13.71 5.19
CA ARG A 199 16.19 -13.52 5.53
C ARG A 199 16.79 -14.84 5.97
N VAL A 200 18.11 -14.95 5.85
CA VAL A 200 18.89 -16.05 6.43
C VAL A 200 19.13 -15.77 7.92
N ILE A 201 18.82 -16.75 8.78
CA ILE A 201 19.14 -16.70 10.21
C ILE A 201 20.61 -17.05 10.42
N LYS A 202 21.31 -16.31 11.28
CA LYS A 202 22.69 -16.62 11.69
C LYS A 202 22.79 -18.02 12.33
N PRO A 203 23.92 -18.72 12.17
CA PRO A 203 25.18 -18.25 11.59
C PRO A 203 25.32 -18.46 10.08
N MET A 204 24.30 -19.01 9.39
CA MET A 204 24.38 -19.26 7.95
C MET A 204 24.48 -17.94 7.17
N LEU A 205 25.25 -17.96 6.07
CA LEU A 205 25.33 -16.86 5.11
C LEU A 205 25.38 -17.46 3.71
N ILE A 206 24.58 -16.95 2.79
CA ILE A 206 24.48 -17.43 1.40
C ILE A 206 25.05 -16.37 0.49
N ASP A 207 25.92 -16.78 -0.45
CA ASP A 207 26.56 -15.91 -1.45
C ASP A 207 27.26 -14.67 -0.88
N ASN A 208 27.62 -14.71 0.41
CA ASN A 208 28.17 -13.56 1.14
C ASN A 208 27.26 -12.30 1.09
N ASP A 209 25.95 -12.49 0.97
CA ASP A 209 24.96 -11.41 0.83
C ASP A 209 24.05 -11.32 2.08
N PRO A 210 24.11 -10.21 2.85
CA PRO A 210 23.28 -10.03 4.05
C PRO A 210 21.78 -9.81 3.74
N TYR A 211 21.42 -9.49 2.50
CA TYR A 211 20.02 -9.33 2.08
C TYR A 211 19.40 -10.63 1.58
N LYS A 212 20.20 -11.68 1.35
CA LYS A 212 19.70 -12.94 0.79
C LYS A 212 18.62 -13.54 1.70
N GLY A 213 17.50 -13.90 1.09
CA GLY A 213 16.44 -14.66 1.74
C GLY A 213 16.67 -16.18 1.66
N LEU A 214 16.14 -16.90 2.65
CA LEU A 214 16.02 -18.36 2.62
C LEU A 214 14.64 -18.77 3.17
N SER A 215 14.58 -19.26 4.41
CA SER A 215 13.38 -19.90 4.97
C SER A 215 12.62 -19.05 5.98
N GLN A 216 13.24 -18.02 6.57
CA GLN A 216 12.61 -17.22 7.61
C GLN A 216 11.98 -15.96 7.04
N VAL A 217 10.66 -15.88 7.06
CA VAL A 217 9.91 -14.64 6.76
C VAL A 217 10.20 -13.61 7.85
N VAL A 218 10.47 -12.37 7.44
CA VAL A 218 10.75 -11.25 8.35
C VAL A 218 9.68 -10.18 8.22
N ASP A 219 9.41 -9.75 7.00
CA ASP A 219 8.48 -8.68 6.67
C ASP A 219 7.91 -8.90 5.26
N GLY A 220 7.02 -8.01 4.84
CA GLY A 220 6.48 -8.00 3.49
C GLY A 220 5.51 -6.84 3.27
N ASP A 221 5.20 -6.59 2.00
CA ASP A 221 4.16 -5.65 1.63
C ASP A 221 2.87 -6.43 1.48
N ALA A 222 1.90 -6.18 2.35
CA ALA A 222 0.59 -6.80 2.29
C ALA A 222 -0.40 -5.90 1.55
N VAL A 223 -1.07 -6.49 0.56
CA VAL A 223 -2.17 -5.85 -0.16
C VAL A 223 -3.48 -6.30 0.45
N PHE A 224 -4.31 -5.33 0.80
CA PHE A 224 -5.67 -5.50 1.29
C PHE A 224 -6.64 -4.82 0.33
N VAL A 225 -7.78 -5.46 0.08
CA VAL A 225 -8.84 -4.94 -0.78
C VAL A 225 -10.16 -4.97 -0.03
N ARG A 226 -11.09 -4.07 -0.35
CA ARG A 226 -12.47 -4.20 0.12
C ARG A 226 -12.99 -5.60 -0.15
N ASP A 227 -13.73 -6.16 0.81
CA ASP A 227 -14.24 -7.52 0.72
C ASP A 227 -15.02 -7.75 -0.60
N PHE A 228 -14.43 -8.54 -1.49
CA PHE A 228 -14.95 -8.83 -2.83
C PHE A 228 -16.26 -9.64 -2.81
N THR A 229 -16.66 -10.17 -1.65
CA THR A 229 -17.97 -10.79 -1.46
C THR A 229 -19.07 -9.74 -1.19
N ARG A 230 -18.70 -8.50 -0.89
CA ARG A 230 -19.60 -7.40 -0.48
C ARG A 230 -19.53 -6.17 -1.39
N PHE A 231 -19.05 -6.32 -2.63
CA PHE A 231 -18.96 -5.22 -3.61
C PHE A 231 -20.29 -4.51 -3.91
N GLU A 232 -21.44 -5.13 -3.63
CA GLU A 232 -22.75 -4.47 -3.71
C GLU A 232 -22.89 -3.26 -2.77
N LEU A 233 -22.02 -3.14 -1.75
CA LEU A 233 -21.99 -1.99 -0.84
C LEU A 233 -21.19 -0.79 -1.39
N LEU A 234 -20.34 -1.00 -2.39
CA LEU A 234 -19.56 0.07 -3.00
C LEU A 234 -20.41 0.80 -4.03
N ASP A 235 -20.21 2.10 -4.21
CA ASP A 235 -20.84 2.87 -5.29
C ASP A 235 -20.21 2.55 -6.67
N SER A 236 -20.85 2.99 -7.75
CA SER A 236 -20.43 2.65 -9.12
C SER A 236 -19.05 3.24 -9.47
N ALA A 237 -18.73 4.44 -8.97
CA ALA A 237 -17.40 5.02 -9.16
C ALA A 237 -16.32 4.26 -8.37
N GLN A 238 -16.62 3.84 -7.15
CA GLN A 238 -15.74 3.01 -6.33
C GLN A 238 -15.44 1.66 -7.00
N LEU A 239 -16.44 1.01 -7.60
CA LEU A 239 -16.24 -0.25 -8.33
C LEU A 239 -15.26 -0.08 -9.50
N LEU A 240 -15.40 1.00 -10.29
CA LEU A 240 -14.49 1.28 -11.40
C LEU A 240 -13.07 1.62 -10.94
N LYS A 241 -12.94 2.43 -9.89
CA LYS A 241 -11.63 2.79 -9.32
C LYS A 241 -10.93 1.59 -8.68
N LEU A 242 -11.66 0.74 -7.96
CA LEU A 242 -11.13 -0.52 -7.44
C LEU A 242 -10.66 -1.40 -8.59
N ALA A 243 -11.48 -1.58 -9.64
CA ALA A 243 -11.09 -2.35 -10.81
C ALA A 243 -9.81 -1.82 -11.46
N LEU A 244 -9.68 -0.49 -11.58
CA LEU A 244 -8.50 0.18 -12.14
C LEU A 244 -7.24 -0.12 -11.32
N VAL A 245 -7.29 0.04 -9.99
CA VAL A 245 -6.15 -0.27 -9.12
C VAL A 245 -5.79 -1.76 -9.20
N MET A 246 -6.78 -2.66 -9.12
CA MET A 246 -6.52 -4.09 -9.14
C MET A 246 -5.98 -4.56 -10.50
N HIS A 247 -6.42 -3.98 -11.62
CA HIS A 247 -5.90 -4.29 -12.95
C HIS A 247 -4.49 -3.72 -13.18
N ASP A 248 -4.36 -2.39 -13.08
CA ASP A 248 -3.18 -1.67 -13.56
C ASP A 248 -1.99 -1.76 -12.59
N VAL A 249 -2.26 -1.80 -11.28
CA VAL A 249 -1.20 -1.87 -10.26
C VAL A 249 -0.87 -3.32 -9.92
N TYR A 250 -1.90 -4.12 -9.62
CA TYR A 250 -1.71 -5.46 -9.07
C TYR A 250 -1.89 -6.60 -10.06
N ARG A 251 -2.40 -6.35 -11.26
CA ARG A 251 -2.71 -7.42 -12.25
C ARG A 251 -3.64 -8.51 -11.67
N SER A 252 -4.48 -8.16 -10.71
CA SER A 252 -5.55 -9.01 -10.17
C SER A 252 -6.79 -8.86 -11.06
N PHE A 253 -6.70 -9.48 -12.23
CA PHE A 253 -7.74 -9.38 -13.26
C PHE A 253 -9.07 -10.01 -12.83
N ASP A 254 -9.01 -10.98 -11.93
CA ASP A 254 -10.14 -11.65 -11.28
C ASP A 254 -10.95 -10.69 -10.38
N VAL A 255 -10.27 -9.96 -9.49
CA VAL A 255 -10.91 -8.96 -8.62
C VAL A 255 -11.43 -7.79 -9.46
N ALA A 256 -10.66 -7.33 -10.45
CA ALA A 256 -11.10 -6.30 -11.38
C ALA A 256 -12.37 -6.73 -12.14
N LEU A 257 -12.39 -7.94 -12.71
CA LEU A 257 -13.57 -8.49 -13.39
C LEU A 257 -14.79 -8.57 -12.47
N ARG A 258 -14.60 -8.98 -11.20
CA ARG A 258 -15.71 -9.06 -10.23
C ARG A 258 -16.30 -7.69 -9.89
N ALA A 259 -15.46 -6.66 -9.79
CA ALA A 259 -15.92 -5.28 -9.62
C ALA A 259 -16.72 -4.80 -10.86
N LEU A 260 -16.22 -5.07 -12.07
CA LEU A 260 -16.92 -4.73 -13.32
C LEU A 260 -18.26 -5.47 -13.47
N LEU A 261 -18.32 -6.76 -13.10
CA LEU A 261 -19.58 -7.54 -13.09
C LEU A 261 -20.63 -6.94 -12.16
N THR A 262 -20.19 -6.38 -11.04
CA THR A 262 -21.09 -5.72 -10.09
C THR A 262 -21.54 -4.37 -10.63
N HIS A 263 -20.64 -3.62 -11.25
CA HIS A 263 -20.95 -2.36 -11.93
C HIS A 263 -21.96 -2.56 -13.07
N ASP A 264 -21.71 -3.50 -13.99
CA ASP A 264 -22.57 -3.79 -15.14
C ASP A 264 -23.99 -4.16 -14.71
N ARG A 265 -24.15 -4.98 -13.65
CA ARG A 265 -25.47 -5.33 -13.12
C ARG A 265 -26.23 -4.12 -12.56
N ARG A 266 -25.52 -3.14 -12.00
CA ARG A 266 -26.12 -1.95 -11.40
C ARG A 266 -26.47 -0.88 -12.44
N GLU A 267 -25.53 -0.56 -13.31
CA GLU A 267 -25.63 0.55 -14.27
C GLU A 267 -26.13 0.09 -15.65
N ASN A 268 -26.40 -1.21 -15.83
CA ASN A 268 -26.78 -1.82 -17.10
C ASN A 268 -25.77 -1.53 -18.23
N THR A 269 -24.47 -1.54 -17.89
CA THR A 269 -23.35 -1.36 -18.82
C THR A 269 -22.84 -2.70 -19.38
N SER A 270 -21.91 -2.65 -20.35
CA SER A 270 -21.27 -3.82 -20.97
C SER A 270 -19.75 -3.82 -20.82
N TYR A 271 -19.24 -3.28 -19.71
CA TYR A 271 -17.79 -3.16 -19.47
C TYR A 271 -17.11 -4.51 -19.36
N VAL A 272 -17.78 -5.54 -18.82
CA VAL A 272 -17.25 -6.91 -18.79
C VAL A 272 -17.02 -7.45 -20.20
N GLN A 273 -17.94 -7.19 -21.14
CA GLN A 273 -17.75 -7.64 -22.53
C GLN A 273 -16.55 -6.96 -23.19
N ARG A 274 -16.36 -5.65 -22.96
CA ARG A 274 -15.18 -4.92 -23.44
C ARG A 274 -13.90 -5.46 -22.80
N TYR A 275 -13.95 -5.68 -21.48
CA TYR A 275 -12.81 -6.14 -20.68
C TYR A 275 -12.30 -7.52 -21.10
N LEU A 276 -13.22 -8.43 -21.45
CA LEU A 276 -12.89 -9.77 -21.94
C LEU A 276 -12.55 -9.81 -23.44
N GLY A 277 -12.50 -8.65 -24.14
CA GLY A 277 -12.07 -8.57 -25.53
C GLY A 277 -13.16 -8.85 -26.57
N GLY A 278 -14.45 -8.69 -26.22
CA GLY A 278 -15.54 -8.75 -27.20
C GLY A 278 -15.78 -10.14 -27.78
N GLY A 279 -16.06 -11.13 -26.92
CA GLY A 279 -16.58 -12.44 -27.29
C GLY A 279 -17.53 -12.94 -26.19
N ALA A 280 -18.73 -13.38 -26.57
CA ALA A 280 -19.78 -13.76 -25.63
C ALA A 280 -19.33 -14.84 -24.63
N VAL A 281 -19.18 -14.48 -23.36
CA VAL A 281 -19.35 -15.44 -22.27
C VAL A 281 -20.85 -15.45 -21.99
N ALA A 282 -21.55 -16.41 -22.58
CA ALA A 282 -22.92 -16.71 -22.22
C ALA A 282 -22.97 -17.01 -20.73
N ALA A 283 -23.58 -16.11 -19.96
CA ALA A 283 -24.01 -16.41 -18.60
C ALA A 283 -25.07 -17.50 -18.70
N GLY A 284 -24.66 -18.76 -18.53
CA GLY A 284 -25.57 -19.86 -18.30
C GLY A 284 -26.31 -19.62 -17.00
N ALA A 285 -27.53 -19.08 -17.09
CA ALA A 285 -28.53 -19.24 -16.06
C ALA A 285 -28.91 -20.73 -16.01
N GLY A 286 -28.14 -21.51 -15.26
CA GLY A 286 -28.47 -22.87 -14.88
C GLY A 286 -29.27 -22.83 -13.58
N SER A 287 -30.58 -22.90 -13.72
CA SER A 287 -31.57 -23.14 -12.67
C SER A 287 -31.20 -24.32 -11.76
N ASN A 288 -31.41 -24.14 -10.45
CA ASN A 288 -31.50 -25.19 -9.44
C ASN A 288 -32.40 -26.36 -9.88
N PRO A 289 -32.11 -27.55 -9.36
CA PRO A 289 -32.99 -28.12 -8.34
C PRO A 289 -32.40 -28.04 -6.93
#